data_AF-A0A432HWG3-F1
#
_entry.id   AF-A0A432HWG3-F1
#
_cell.length_a   1.000
_cell.length_b   1.000
_cell.length_c   1.000
_cell.angle_alpha   90.00
_cell.angle_beta   90.00
_cell.angle_gamma   90.00
#
_symmetry.space_group_name_H-M   'P 1'
#
loop_
_entity.id
_entity.type
_entity.pdbx_description
1 polymer ?
#
loop_
_entity_poly.entity_id
_entity_poly.type
_entity_poly.pdbx_seq_one_letter_code
_entity_poly.pdbx_strand_id
1 'polypeptide(L)' 'MATITCPKCGQADEVEAPTDSCLFFHECSGCQDLLKPLAGDCCVICSFGDDKCPPKLDEDSSCD' A
#
# COMPACT_ATOMS: atom_id res chain seq x y z
N MET A 1 8.82 -6.93 4.00
CA MET A 1 8.13 -7.37 2.76
C MET A 1 6.64 -7.18 2.98
N ALA A 2 5.93 -6.62 2.00
CA ALA A 2 4.50 -6.38 2.03
C ALA A 2 3.88 -6.95 0.75
N THR A 3 2.65 -7.42 0.85
CA THR A 3 1.94 -8.00 -0.30
C THR A 3 0.90 -7.00 -0.78
N ILE A 4 1.02 -6.56 -2.03
CA ILE A 4 0.03 -5.70 -2.69
C ILE A 4 -0.91 -6.60 -3.48
N THR A 5 -2.21 -6.48 -3.20
CA THR A 5 -3.23 -7.20 -3.98
C THR A 5 -3.85 -6.27 -5.00
N CYS A 6 -3.73 -6.62 -6.28
CA CYS A 6 -4.28 -5.85 -7.37
C CYS A 6 -5.82 -5.94 -7.38
N PRO A 7 -6.57 -4.84 -7.22
CA PRO A 7 -8.04 -4.86 -7.20
C PRO A 7 -8.66 -5.16 -8.57
N LYS A 8 -7.86 -5.13 -9.65
CA LYS A 8 -8.33 -5.35 -11.02
C LYS A 8 -8.37 -6.82 -11.41
N CYS A 9 -7.31 -7.57 -11.07
CA CYS A 9 -7.15 -8.98 -11.45
C CYS A 9 -7.04 -9.93 -10.25
N GLY A 10 -6.87 -9.42 -9.03
CA GLY A 10 -6.65 -10.21 -7.82
C GLY A 10 -5.23 -10.77 -7.68
N GLN A 11 -4.29 -10.38 -8.53
CA GLN A 11 -2.88 -10.77 -8.42
C GLN A 11 -2.29 -10.22 -7.13
N ALA A 12 -1.61 -11.08 -6.37
CA ALA A 12 -0.79 -10.67 -5.23
C ALA A 12 0.66 -10.52 -5.69
N ASP A 13 1.22 -9.34 -5.46
CA ASP A 13 2.59 -8.98 -5.75
C ASP A 13 3.32 -8.70 -4.43
N GLU A 14 4.35 -9.49 -4.11
CA GLU A 14 5.22 -9.23 -2.96
C GLU A 14 6.20 -8.12 -3.30
N VAL A 15 6.11 -7.02 -2.58
CA VAL A 15 7.01 -5.88 -2.67
C VAL A 15 7.87 -5.76 -1.42
N GLU A 16 9.10 -5.32 -1.59
CA GLU A 16 9.94 -4.95 -0.46
C GLU A 16 9.37 -3.66 0.15
N ALA A 17 8.64 -3.81 1.26
CA ALA A 17 8.18 -2.71 2.08
C ALA A 17 9.40 -1.85 2.46
N PRO A 18 9.53 -0.61 1.94
CA PRO A 18 10.67 0.20 2.29
C PRO A 18 10.47 0.68 3.73
N THR A 19 11.42 0.41 4.60
CA THR A 19 11.39 0.84 6.00
C THR A 19 11.40 2.37 6.15
N ASP A 20 11.79 3.10 5.11
CA ASP A 20 11.96 4.55 5.10
C ASP A 20 11.28 5.23 3.90
N SER A 21 10.45 4.52 3.11
CA SER A 21 9.90 5.08 1.87
C SER A 21 8.53 4.49 1.51
N CYS A 22 7.70 5.30 0.86
CA CYS A 22 6.37 4.90 0.43
C CYS A 22 6.34 4.56 -1.05
N LEU A 23 5.80 3.38 -1.42
CA LEU A 23 5.65 2.97 -2.81
C LEU A 23 4.46 3.71 -3.45
N PHE A 24 4.74 4.77 -4.21
CA PHE A 24 3.69 5.62 -4.80
C PHE A 24 3.05 5.03 -6.06
N PHE A 25 3.77 4.19 -6.79
CA PHE A 25 3.30 3.53 -8.00
C PHE A 25 3.77 2.08 -7.99
N HIS A 26 2.87 1.17 -8.34
CA HIS A 26 3.19 -0.25 -8.49
C HIS A 26 2.57 -0.77 -9.78
N GLU A 27 3.39 -1.38 -10.62
CA GLU A 27 2.89 -2.08 -11.81
C GLU A 27 2.57 -3.52 -11.42
N CYS A 28 1.32 -3.91 -11.60
CA CYS A 28 0.89 -5.27 -11.28
C CYS A 28 1.49 -6.28 -12.27
N SER A 29 2.11 -7.35 -11.79
CA SER A 29 2.73 -8.36 -12.67
C SER A 29 1.71 -9.16 -13.50
N GLY A 30 0.47 -9.27 -13.01
CA GLY A 30 -0.58 -10.08 -13.65
C GLY A 30 -1.32 -9.36 -14.78
N CYS A 31 -1.60 -8.06 -14.62
CA CYS A 31 -2.36 -7.28 -15.62
C CYS A 31 -1.59 -6.08 -16.19
N GLN A 32 -0.38 -5.82 -15.69
CA GLN A 32 0.46 -4.68 -16.06
C GLN A 32 -0.24 -3.32 -15.86
N ASP A 33 -1.28 -3.28 -15.01
CA ASP A 33 -1.95 -2.03 -14.67
C ASP A 33 -1.14 -1.27 -13.63
N LEU A 34 -1.11 0.06 -13.78
CA LEU A 34 -0.35 0.94 -12.91
C LEU A 34 -1.21 1.35 -11.71
N LEU A 35 -1.02 0.68 -10.59
CA LEU A 35 -1.71 0.98 -9.34
C LEU A 35 -1.18 2.27 -8.72
N LYS A 36 -2.12 3.11 -8.28
CA LYS A 36 -1.87 4.40 -7.61
C LYS A 36 -2.59 4.41 -6.27
N PRO A 37 -2.05 5.08 -5.24
CA PRO A 37 -2.74 5.25 -3.97
C PRO A 37 -4.12 5.86 -4.15
N LEU A 38 -5.04 5.44 -3.31
CA LEU A 38 -6.35 6.06 -3.19
C LEU A 38 -6.22 7.46 -2.58
N ALA A 39 -7.19 8.31 -2.87
CA ALA A 39 -7.23 9.65 -2.30
C ALA A 39 -7.37 9.55 -0.76
N GLY A 40 -6.37 10.05 -0.03
CA GLY A 40 -6.30 9.97 1.44
C GLY A 40 -5.23 9.00 1.96
N ASP A 41 -4.72 8.11 1.11
CA ASP A 41 -3.66 7.17 1.45
C ASP A 41 -2.26 7.68 1.10
N CYS A 42 -1.29 7.17 1.85
CA CYS A 42 0.11 7.55 1.73
C CYS A 42 0.79 6.94 0.50
N CYS A 43 0.40 5.71 0.13
CA CYS A 43 1.09 4.90 -0.86
C CYS A 43 0.22 3.72 -1.31
N VAL A 44 0.65 3.00 -2.35
CA VAL A 44 -0.08 1.84 -2.89
C VAL A 44 -0.20 0.73 -1.85
N ILE A 45 0.78 0.59 -0.96
CA ILE A 45 0.76 -0.36 0.17
C ILE A 45 -0.29 0.08 1.21
N CYS A 46 -0.42 1.38 1.51
CA CYS A 46 -1.49 1.90 2.39
C CYS A 46 -2.89 1.54 1.85
N SER A 47 -3.08 1.61 0.52
CA SER A 47 -4.39 1.37 -0.12
C SER A 47 -4.70 -0.10 -0.41
N PHE A 48 -3.70 -0.89 -0.80
CA PHE A 48 -3.88 -2.26 -1.32
C PHE A 48 -2.99 -3.31 -0.66
N GLY A 49 -2.18 -2.90 0.33
CA GLY A 49 -1.36 -3.79 1.13
C GLY A 49 -2.13 -4.43 2.28
N ASP A 50 -1.68 -5.60 2.70
CA ASP A 50 -2.28 -6.36 3.81
C ASP A 50 -1.90 -5.77 5.18
N ASP A 51 -0.62 -5.41 5.35
CA ASP A 51 -0.13 -4.68 6.51
C ASP A 51 -0.50 -3.19 6.37
N LYS A 52 -1.53 -2.78 7.11
CA LYS A 52 -1.83 -1.36 7.29
C LYS A 52 -0.57 -0.69 7.82
N CYS A 53 -0.05 0.24 7.02
CA CYS A 53 1.01 1.16 7.45
C CYS A 53 0.71 1.58 8.90
N PRO A 54 1.67 1.46 9.84
CA PRO A 54 1.42 1.90 11.20
C PRO A 54 0.85 3.31 11.11
N PRO A 55 -0.27 3.58 11.82
CA PRO A 55 -0.94 4.86 11.72
C PRO A 55 0.13 5.92 11.86
N LYS A 56 0.14 6.85 10.91
CA LYS A 56 1.04 8.00 10.92
C LYS A 56 1.16 8.42 12.38
N LEU A 57 2.40 8.49 12.88
CA LEU A 57 2.69 8.99 14.21
C LEU A 57 2.41 10.49 14.22
N ASP A 58 1.16 10.86 13.97
CA ASP A 58 0.58 12.13 14.31
C ASP A 58 0.10 11.93 15.75
N GLU A 59 0.80 12.65 16.64
CA GLU A 59 0.37 13.02 17.97
C GLU A 59 -1.17 13.14 18.05
N ASP A 60 -1.78 12.44 18.99
CA ASP A 60 -3.15 12.65 19.50
C ASP A 60 -4.33 12.24 18.59
N SER A 61 -4.84 11.01 18.76
CA SER A 61 -6.28 10.72 18.70
C SER A 61 -6.60 9.40 19.40
N SER A 62 -7.24 9.53 20.55
CA SER A 62 -7.73 8.48 21.44
C SER A 62 -8.70 7.50 20.74
N CYS A 63 -8.42 6.21 20.93
CA CYS A 63 -9.42 5.16 21.06
C CYS A 63 -9.31 4.56 22.47
N ASP A 64 -9.51 5.41 23.48
CA ASP A 64 -10.25 5.23 24.75
C ASP A 64 -10.18 6.54 25.55
#